data_AF-A0A3M1GUX3-F1
#
_entry.id   AF-A0A3M1GUX3-F1
#
_cell.length_a   1.000
_cell.length_b   1.000
_cell.length_c   1.000
_cell.angle_alpha   90.00
_cell.angle_beta   90.00
_cell.angle_gamma   90.00
#
_symmetry.space_group_name_H-M   'P 1'
#
loop_
_entity.id
_entity.type
_entity.pdbx_description
1 polymer ?
#
loop_
_entity_poly.entity_id
_entity_poly.type
_entity_poly.pdbx_seq_one_letter_code
_entity_poly.pdbx_strand_id
1 'polypeptide(L)'
;MGKDHVDEAIEAYSKALECDPKHVTALANRGELRIIQGEHEAGLRDLRAAIDNDPKGEDPTTVRARAILATVAQRMREKQQGGAAS
;
A
#
# COMPACT_ATOMS: atom_id res chain seq x y z
N MET A 1 -7.83 -15.28 3.11
CA MET A 1 -8.90 -14.41 2.58
C MET A 1 -9.24 -14.88 1.18
N GLY A 2 -10.52 -15.08 0.86
CA GLY A 2 -10.93 -15.28 -0.53
C GLY A 2 -10.74 -13.99 -1.34
N LYS A 3 -10.52 -14.12 -2.65
CA LYS A 3 -10.33 -12.97 -3.56
C LYS A 3 -11.48 -11.96 -3.45
N ASP A 4 -12.71 -12.45 -3.36
CA ASP A 4 -13.91 -11.62 -3.29
C ASP A 4 -13.92 -10.71 -2.05
N HIS A 5 -13.46 -11.20 -0.90
CA HIS A 5 -13.34 -10.40 0.31
C HIS A 5 -12.27 -9.30 0.22
N VAL A 6 -11.26 -9.49 -0.62
CA VAL A 6 -10.23 -8.47 -0.85
C VAL A 6 -10.77 -7.37 -1.76
N ASP A 7 -11.51 -7.75 -2.81
CA ASP A 7 -12.15 -6.80 -3.73
C ASP A 7 -13.18 -5.92 -2.98
N GLU A 8 -14.03 -6.51 -2.15
CA GLU A 8 -14.99 -5.79 -1.29
C GLU A 8 -14.30 -4.84 -0.31
N ALA A 9 -13.19 -5.25 0.30
CA ALA A 9 -12.43 -4.40 1.22
C ALA A 9 -11.80 -3.20 0.51
N ILE A 10 -11.25 -3.39 -0.70
CA ILE A 10 -10.71 -2.31 -1.52
C ILE A 10 -11.81 -1.30 -1.89
N GLU A 11 -13.01 -1.77 -2.22
CA GLU A 11 -14.15 -0.90 -2.50
C GLU A 11 -14.56 -0.09 -1.27
N ALA A 12 -14.65 -0.74 -0.10
CA ALA A 12 -14.98 -0.07 1.16
C ALA A 12 -13.97 1.04 1.51
N TYR A 13 -12.66 0.77 1.38
CA TYR A 13 -11.65 1.80 1.59
C TYR A 13 -11.70 2.90 0.53
N SER A 14 -12.08 2.57 -0.70
CA SER A 14 -12.22 3.59 -1.74
C SER A 14 -13.36 4.56 -1.43
N LYS A 15 -14.51 4.07 -0.96
CA LYS A 15 -15.62 4.91 -0.47
C LYS A 15 -15.20 5.75 0.74
N ALA A 16 -14.43 5.19 1.67
CA ALA A 16 -13.91 5.97 2.80
C ALA A 16 -13.02 7.13 2.33
N LEU A 17 -12.23 6.91 1.27
CA LEU A 17 -11.34 7.91 0.68
C LEU A 17 -12.05 8.93 -0.22
N GLU A 18 -13.24 8.63 -0.71
CA GLU A 18 -14.12 9.63 -1.34
C GLU A 18 -14.62 10.65 -0.30
N CYS A 19 -14.89 10.19 0.93
CA CYS A 19 -15.32 11.05 2.03
C CYS A 19 -14.14 11.82 2.66
N ASP A 20 -13.03 11.13 2.93
CA ASP A 20 -11.79 11.73 3.45
C ASP A 20 -10.58 11.24 2.65
N PRO A 21 -10.13 12.01 1.64
CA PRO A 21 -8.98 11.65 0.82
C PRO A 21 -7.65 11.50 1.58
N LYS A 22 -7.58 11.98 2.83
CA LYS A 22 -6.38 11.96 3.67
C LYS A 22 -6.45 10.91 4.77
N HIS A 23 -7.47 10.07 4.78
CA HIS A 23 -7.64 9.05 5.81
C HIS A 23 -6.48 8.05 5.78
N VAL A 24 -5.55 8.21 6.71
CA VAL A 24 -4.27 7.47 6.79
C VAL A 24 -4.49 5.95 6.80
N THR A 25 -5.36 5.47 7.69
CA THR A 25 -5.69 4.04 7.81
C THR A 25 -6.27 3.45 6.51
N ALA A 26 -7.17 4.17 5.85
CA ALA A 26 -7.80 3.70 4.61
C ALA A 26 -6.80 3.66 3.44
N LEU A 27 -5.93 4.68 3.33
CA LEU A 27 -4.82 4.68 2.38
C LEU A 27 -3.88 3.49 2.63
N ALA A 28 -3.44 3.29 3.88
CA ALA A 28 -2.51 2.22 4.24
C ALA A 28 -3.10 0.82 3.94
N ASN A 29 -4.34 0.56 4.37
CA ASN A 29 -4.97 -0.75 4.20
C ASN A 29 -5.32 -1.03 2.74
N ARG A 30 -5.85 -0.04 1.98
CA ARG A 30 -6.10 -0.22 0.55
C ARG A 30 -4.79 -0.46 -0.21
N GLY A 31 -3.74 0.26 0.17
CA GLY A 31 -2.42 0.12 -0.42
C GLY A 31 -1.87 -1.30 -0.28
N GLU A 32 -1.92 -1.85 0.93
CA GLU A 32 -1.48 -3.22 1.20
C GLU A 32 -2.30 -4.28 0.44
N LEU A 33 -3.62 -4.16 0.43
CA LEU A 33 -4.48 -5.11 -0.30
C LEU A 33 -4.19 -5.08 -1.81
N ARG A 34 -3.97 -3.90 -2.38
CA ARG A 34 -3.53 -3.74 -3.77
C ARG A 34 -2.17 -4.39 -4.03
N ILE A 35 -1.20 -4.27 -3.11
CA ILE A 35 0.06 -5.01 -3.22
C ILE A 35 -0.20 -6.53 -3.24
N ILE A 36 -1.07 -7.05 -2.36
CA ILE A 36 -1.41 -8.48 -2.28
C ILE A 36 -2.07 -8.97 -3.59
N GLN A 37 -2.86 -8.14 -4.25
CA GLN A 37 -3.46 -8.45 -5.55
C GLN A 37 -2.52 -8.29 -6.76
N GLY A 38 -1.27 -7.87 -6.53
CA GLY A 38 -0.29 -7.63 -7.59
C GLY A 38 -0.36 -6.25 -8.24
N GLU A 39 -1.27 -5.38 -7.79
CA GLU A 39 -1.37 -3.97 -8.21
C GLU A 39 -0.29 -3.12 -7.52
N HIS A 40 0.98 -3.49 -7.70
CA HIS A 40 2.08 -2.95 -6.91
C HIS A 40 2.21 -1.43 -6.99
N GLU A 41 2.05 -0.84 -8.17
CA GLU A 41 2.16 0.61 -8.34
C GLU A 41 1.04 1.36 -7.64
N ALA A 42 -0.21 0.88 -7.76
CA ALA A 42 -1.36 1.49 -7.11
C ALA A 42 -1.24 1.37 -5.59
N GLY A 43 -0.83 0.20 -5.10
CA GLY A 43 -0.59 -0.01 -3.68
C GLY A 43 0.51 0.89 -3.13
N LEU A 44 1.65 1.00 -3.82
CA LEU A 44 2.74 1.89 -3.41
C LEU A 44 2.34 3.37 -3.39
N ARG A 45 1.48 3.82 -4.30
CA ARG A 45 0.95 5.19 -4.29
C ARG A 45 0.12 5.46 -3.04
N ASP A 46 -0.80 4.56 -2.70
CA ASP A 46 -1.63 4.70 -1.50
C ASP A 46 -0.77 4.68 -0.21
N LEU A 47 0.21 3.78 -0.11
CA LEU A 47 1.13 3.71 1.04
C LEU A 47 1.95 5.00 1.21
N ARG A 48 2.42 5.60 0.11
CA ARG A 48 3.11 6.91 0.15
C ARG A 48 2.19 8.01 0.65
N ALA A 49 0.97 8.06 0.14
CA ALA A 49 -0.01 9.04 0.59
C ALA A 49 -0.33 8.88 2.08
N ALA A 50 -0.41 7.66 2.62
CA ALA A 50 -0.59 7.44 4.06
C ALA A 50 0.58 8.05 4.87
N ILE A 51 1.81 7.84 4.41
CA ILE A 51 3.03 8.38 5.04
C ILE A 51 3.09 9.91 4.96
N ASP A 52 2.68 10.48 3.82
CA ASP A 52 2.70 11.93 3.61
C ASP A 52 1.66 12.64 4.48
N ASN A 53 0.52 11.99 4.78
CA ASN A 53 -0.52 12.53 5.66
C ASN A 53 -0.23 12.32 7.15
N ASP A 54 0.63 11.36 7.50
CA ASP A 54 1.16 11.16 8.86
C ASP A 54 2.70 11.00 8.85
N PRO A 55 3.44 12.11 8.65
CA PRO A 55 4.89 12.06 8.54
C PRO A 55 5.58 11.68 9.87
N LYS A 56 4.88 11.79 11.00
CA LYS A 56 5.40 11.42 12.33
C LYS A 56 5.14 9.97 12.68
N GLY A 57 4.20 9.30 12.02
CA GLY A 57 3.81 7.93 12.34
C GLY A 57 3.01 7.85 13.64
N GLU A 58 2.16 8.83 13.91
CA GLU A 58 1.26 8.81 15.05
C GLU A 58 0.18 7.73 14.89
N ASP A 59 -0.23 7.44 13.65
CA ASP A 59 -1.09 6.30 13.32
C ASP A 59 -0.23 5.02 13.15
N PRO A 60 -0.55 3.92 13.86
CA PRO A 60 0.17 2.64 13.71
C PRO A 60 0.22 2.10 12.26
N THR A 61 -0.80 2.38 11.45
CA THR A 61 -0.86 1.96 10.04
C THR A 61 0.17 2.68 9.18
N THR A 62 0.61 3.87 9.55
CA THR A 62 1.72 4.57 8.89
C THR A 62 3.03 3.81 9.04
N VAL A 63 3.32 3.32 10.26
CA VAL A 63 4.54 2.55 10.52
C VAL A 63 4.53 1.26 9.69
N ARG A 64 3.37 0.60 9.58
CA ARG A 64 3.17 -0.54 8.69
C ARG A 64 3.38 -0.18 7.22
N ALA A 65 2.84 0.95 6.76
CA ALA A 65 3.00 1.42 5.40
C ALA A 65 4.48 1.64 5.04
N ARG A 66 5.29 2.20 5.95
CA ARG A 66 6.74 2.33 5.77
C ARG A 66 7.43 0.99 5.61
N ALA A 67 7.08 0.01 6.45
CA ALA A 67 7.67 -1.33 6.40
C ALA A 67 7.35 -2.07 5.09
N ILE A 68 6.10 -1.96 4.62
CA ILE A 68 5.68 -2.55 3.34
C ILE A 68 6.43 -1.88 2.19
N LEU A 69 6.48 -0.55 2.16
CA LEU A 69 7.15 0.20 1.10
C LEU A 69 8.64 -0.13 1.01
N ALA A 70 9.33 -0.26 2.14
CA ALA A 70 10.73 -0.68 2.19
C ALA A 70 10.92 -2.09 1.61
N THR A 71 10.10 -3.06 2.05
CA THR A 71 10.16 -4.45 1.61
C THR A 71 9.89 -4.58 0.11
N VAL A 72 8.85 -3.92 -0.40
CA VAL A 72 8.49 -3.96 -1.82
C VAL A 72 9.58 -3.29 -2.67
N ALA A 73 10.12 -2.15 -2.23
CA ALA A 73 11.21 -1.47 -2.94
C ALA A 73 12.48 -2.34 -3.04
N GLN A 74 12.83 -3.09 -1.98
CA GLN A 74 13.95 -4.04 -2.01
C GLN A 74 13.71 -5.15 -3.04
N ARG A 75 12.54 -5.81 -2.99
CA ARG A 75 12.20 -6.90 -3.93
C ARG A 75 12.17 -6.44 -5.38
N MET A 76 11.71 -5.22 -5.64
CA MET A 76 11.71 -4.65 -6.99
C MET A 76 13.14 -4.38 -7.49
N ARG A 77 14.04 -3.89 -6.62
CA ARG A 77 15.46 -3.70 -6.95
C ARG A 77 16.17 -5.03 -7.22
N GLU A 78 15.92 -6.04 -6.41
CA GLU A 78 16.50 -7.39 -6.58
C GLU A 78 16.07 -8.02 -7.92
N LYS A 79 14.78 -7.93 -8.27
CA LYS A 79 14.29 -8.40 -9.58
C LYS A 79 14.93 -7.65 -10.76
N GLN A 80 15.19 -6.36 -10.61
CA GLN A 80 15.83 -5.55 -11.65
C GLN A 80 17.33 -5.90 -11.82
N GLN A 81 18.01 -6.31 -10.74
CA GLN A 81 19.43 -6.68 -10.76
C GLN A 81 19.67 -8.13 -11.20
N GLY A 82 18.76 -9.05 -10.88
CA GLY A 82 18.84 -10.45 -11.33
C GLY A 82 18.61 -10.65 -12.83
N GLY A 83 17.97 -9.69 -13.51
CA GLY A 83 17.77 -9.72 -14.97
C GLY A 83 18.96 -9.21 -15.80
N ALA A 84 19.96 -8.58 -15.18
CA ALA A 84 21.15 -8.07 -15.86
C ALA A 84 22.31 -9.08 -15.92
N ALA A 85 22.15 -10.26 -15.32
CA ALA A 85 23.14 -11.33 -15.30
C ALA A 85 22.53 -12.60 -15.92
N SER A 86 22.31 -12.60 -17.24
CA SER A 86 22.08 -13.80 -18.07
C SER A 86 22.41 -13.49 -19.51
#